data_AF-A0A4Z1E0H3-F1
#
_entry.id   AF-A0A4Z1E0H3-F1
#
_cell.length_a   1.000
_cell.length_b   1.000
_cell.length_c   1.000
_cell.angle_alpha   90.00
_cell.angle_beta   90.00
_cell.angle_gamma   90.00
#
_symmetry.space_group_name_H-M   'P 1'
#
loop_
_entity.id
_entity.type
_entity.pdbx_description
1 polymer ?
#
loop_
_entity_poly.entity_id
_entity_poly.type
_entity_poly.pdbx_seq_one_letter_code
_entity_poly.pdbx_strand_id
1 'polypeptide(L)'
;MTRVATSAAELAELDESGLALCWEGLPEGEEASFLGALAGMLEKPELREAEVVIVPGALMNATYGLTGENAYPDGLRIATVTVPQDVRALVPVLSPRGLRFFDNLVTNNAREQHRLDGGGAPA
;
A
#
# COMPACT_ATOMS: atom_id res chain seq x y z
N MET A 1 -15.47 2.03 -6.47
CA MET A 1 -14.98 1.83 -7.85
C MET A 1 -13.60 1.18 -7.77
N THR A 2 -13.21 0.28 -8.67
CA THR A 2 -11.91 -0.40 -8.60
C THR A 2 -11.15 -0.22 -9.91
N ARG A 3 -9.87 0.13 -9.83
CA ARG A 3 -8.96 0.17 -10.99
C ARG A 3 -7.62 -0.47 -10.65
N VAL A 4 -6.87 -0.88 -11.67
CA VAL A 4 -5.52 -1.45 -11.52
C VAL A 4 -4.52 -0.38 -11.93
N ALA A 5 -3.48 -0.16 -11.11
CA ALA A 5 -2.38 0.72 -11.47
C ALA A 5 -1.53 0.09 -12.58
N THR A 6 -1.09 0.91 -13.54
CA THR A 6 -0.41 0.39 -14.75
C THR A 6 0.98 0.98 -14.97
N SER A 7 1.37 1.99 -14.20
CA SER A 7 2.59 2.75 -14.45
C SER A 7 3.30 3.15 -13.16
N ALA A 8 4.62 3.36 -13.27
CA ALA A 8 5.43 3.88 -12.18
C ALA A 8 5.01 5.30 -11.75
N ALA A 9 4.47 6.10 -12.68
CA ALA A 9 3.99 7.45 -12.38
C ALA A 9 2.81 7.42 -11.39
N GLU A 10 1.88 6.49 -11.55
CA GLU A 10 0.77 6.32 -10.60
C GLU A 10 1.27 5.91 -9.21
N LEU A 11 2.30 5.08 -9.12
CA LEU A 11 2.89 4.69 -7.83
C LEU A 11 3.60 5.87 -7.16
N ALA A 12 4.28 6.72 -7.95
CA ALA A 12 4.86 7.96 -7.44
C ALA A 12 3.78 8.92 -6.90
N GLU A 13 2.63 9.05 -7.57
CA GLU A 13 1.51 9.86 -7.08
C GLU A 13 0.96 9.32 -5.74
N LEU A 14 0.86 7.99 -5.59
CA LEU A 14 0.42 7.36 -4.33
C LEU A 14 1.42 7.62 -3.20
N ASP A 15 2.72 7.50 -3.47
CA ASP A 15 3.82 7.77 -2.54
C ASP A 15 3.82 9.24 -2.09
N GLU A 16 3.85 10.17 -3.05
CA GLU A 16 3.88 11.61 -2.81
C GLU A 16 2.63 12.12 -2.09
N SER A 17 1.48 11.45 -2.24
CA SER A 17 0.25 11.85 -1.56
C SER A 17 0.38 11.81 -0.03
N GLY A 18 1.16 10.86 0.51
CA GLY A 18 1.23 10.57 1.95
C GLY A 18 -0.09 10.08 2.57
N LEU A 19 -1.14 9.88 1.76
CA LEU A 19 -2.53 9.59 2.16
C LEU A 19 -3.07 8.27 1.62
N ALA A 20 -2.27 7.55 0.83
CA ALA A 20 -2.59 6.24 0.29
C ALA A 20 -2.44 5.16 1.36
N LEU A 21 -3.54 4.59 1.86
CA LEU A 21 -3.54 3.48 2.82
C LEU A 21 -3.67 2.14 2.09
N CYS A 22 -2.84 1.17 2.46
CA CYS A 22 -2.64 -0.07 1.73
C CYS A 22 -2.95 -1.30 2.57
N TRP A 23 -3.47 -2.33 1.90
CA TRP A 23 -3.59 -3.71 2.37
C TRP A 23 -2.95 -4.64 1.34
N GLU A 24 -1.96 -5.44 1.76
CA GLU A 24 -1.29 -6.42 0.89
C GLU A 24 -2.05 -7.75 0.87
N GLY A 25 -2.32 -8.28 -0.33
CA GLY A 25 -2.93 -9.60 -0.52
C GLY A 25 -4.46 -9.60 -0.46
N LEU A 26 -5.12 -8.50 -0.84
CA LEU A 26 -6.58 -8.47 -0.93
C LEU A 26 -7.07 -9.43 -2.04
N PRO A 27 -7.95 -10.41 -1.73
CA PRO A 27 -8.51 -11.28 -2.75
C PRO A 27 -9.34 -10.50 -3.79
N GLU A 28 -9.37 -10.99 -5.01
CA GLU A 28 -10.21 -10.41 -6.06
C GLU A 28 -11.70 -10.51 -5.68
N GLY A 29 -12.42 -9.39 -5.79
CA GLY A 29 -13.86 -9.31 -5.46
C GLY A 29 -14.14 -8.90 -4.03
N GLU A 30 -13.13 -8.78 -3.15
CA GLU A 30 -13.29 -8.39 -1.75
C GLU A 30 -13.17 -6.86 -1.53
N GLU A 31 -13.06 -6.06 -2.58
CA GLU A 31 -12.86 -4.60 -2.48
C GLU A 31 -13.99 -3.91 -1.71
N ALA A 32 -15.25 -4.30 -1.96
CA ALA A 32 -16.40 -3.72 -1.27
C ALA A 32 -16.42 -4.09 0.22
N SER A 33 -16.10 -5.34 0.56
CA SER A 33 -15.96 -5.81 1.95
C SER A 33 -14.85 -5.03 2.66
N PHE A 34 -13.71 -4.86 1.99
CA PHE A 34 -12.58 -4.11 2.49
C PHE A 34 -12.96 -2.64 2.77
N LEU A 35 -13.58 -1.94 1.82
CA LEU A 35 -14.04 -0.56 2.03
C LEU A 35 -15.07 -0.46 3.16
N GLY A 36 -15.99 -1.41 3.27
CA GLY A 36 -16.99 -1.46 4.33
C GLY A 36 -16.36 -1.61 5.72
N ALA A 37 -15.40 -2.53 5.85
CA ALA A 37 -14.64 -2.75 7.08
C ALA A 37 -13.77 -1.53 7.43
N LEU A 38 -13.10 -0.95 6.43
CA LEU A 38 -12.25 0.23 6.60
C LEU A 38 -13.06 1.45 7.05
N ALA A 39 -14.19 1.72 6.40
CA ALA A 39 -15.12 2.79 6.76
C ALA A 39 -15.64 2.66 8.19
N GLY A 40 -16.00 1.45 8.62
CA GLY A 40 -16.45 1.18 9.99
C GLY A 40 -15.33 1.35 11.01
N MET A 41 -14.14 0.82 10.71
CA MET A 41 -12.98 0.90 11.61
C MET A 41 -12.50 2.33 11.82
N LEU A 42 -12.54 3.17 10.77
CA LEU A 42 -12.08 4.55 10.80
C LEU A 42 -13.17 5.56 11.17
N GLU A 43 -14.42 5.12 11.31
CA GLU A 43 -15.60 5.97 11.48
C GLU A 43 -15.74 7.00 10.33
N LYS A 44 -15.39 6.58 9.11
CA LYS A 44 -15.41 7.37 7.87
C LYS A 44 -16.37 6.73 6.86
N PRO A 45 -17.70 6.96 6.96
CA PRO A 45 -18.68 6.34 6.08
C PRO A 45 -18.46 6.63 4.59
N GLU A 46 -17.82 7.76 4.25
CA GLU A 46 -17.46 8.16 2.89
C GLU A 46 -16.50 7.17 2.20
N LEU A 47 -15.72 6.40 2.96
CA LEU A 47 -14.79 5.42 2.38
C LEU A 47 -15.51 4.25 1.69
N ARG A 48 -16.81 4.03 1.96
CA ARG A 48 -17.58 2.98 1.27
C ARG A 48 -17.68 3.20 -0.24
N GLU A 49 -17.62 4.46 -0.67
CA GLU A 49 -17.72 4.86 -2.07
C GLU A 49 -16.35 5.17 -2.69
N ALA A 50 -15.26 4.97 -1.94
CA ALA A 50 -13.92 5.30 -2.40
C ALA A 50 -13.51 4.47 -3.62
N GLU A 51 -12.52 5.00 -4.34
CA GLU A 51 -11.80 4.22 -5.34
C GLU A 51 -10.77 3.31 -4.65
N VAL A 52 -10.77 2.03 -5.02
CA VAL A 52 -9.69 1.10 -4.70
C VAL A 52 -8.76 1.02 -5.90
N VAL A 53 -7.50 1.39 -5.70
CA VAL A 53 -6.43 1.18 -6.67
C VAL A 53 -5.72 -0.10 -6.31
N ILE A 54 -5.71 -1.08 -7.21
CA ILE A 54 -4.94 -2.31 -7.05
C ILE A 54 -3.57 -2.09 -7.68
N VAL A 55 -2.53 -2.08 -6.86
CA VAL A 55 -1.14 -2.08 -7.30
C VAL A 55 -0.67 -3.54 -7.42
N PRO A 56 -0.36 -4.03 -8.64
CA PRO A 56 0.18 -5.38 -8.81
C PRO A 56 1.57 -5.50 -8.16
N GLY A 57 1.85 -6.63 -7.51
CA GLY A 57 3.18 -6.93 -6.97
C GLY A 57 4.29 -6.82 -8.01
N ALA A 58 4.04 -7.31 -9.23
CA ALA A 58 4.97 -7.16 -10.35
C ALA A 58 5.30 -5.69 -10.69
N LEU A 59 4.30 -4.80 -10.67
CA LEU A 59 4.50 -3.37 -10.93
C LEU A 59 5.29 -2.73 -9.79
N MET A 60 5.00 -3.09 -8.55
CA MET A 60 5.72 -2.62 -7.36
C MET A 60 7.20 -3.02 -7.44
N ASN A 61 7.49 -4.29 -7.77
CA ASN A 61 8.85 -4.79 -7.94
C ASN A 61 9.60 -4.05 -9.05
N ALA A 62 8.97 -3.91 -10.21
CA ALA A 62 9.58 -3.25 -11.36
C ALA A 62 9.86 -1.76 -11.10
N THR A 63 8.95 -1.08 -10.39
CA THR A 63 9.06 0.36 -10.10
C THR A 63 10.16 0.66 -9.08
N TYR A 64 10.28 -0.17 -8.04
CA TYR A 64 11.20 0.08 -6.93
C TYR A 64 12.43 -0.83 -6.90
N GLY A 65 12.63 -1.66 -7.94
CA GLY A 65 13.78 -2.55 -8.05
C GLY A 65 13.84 -3.64 -6.98
N LEU A 66 12.68 -4.15 -6.54
CA LEU A 66 12.60 -5.13 -5.47
C LEU A 66 12.95 -6.53 -5.99
N THR A 67 13.82 -7.23 -5.27
CA THR A 67 14.35 -8.53 -5.70
C THR A 67 14.44 -9.53 -4.55
N GLY A 68 14.63 -10.81 -4.88
CA GLY A 68 14.83 -11.87 -3.89
C GLY A 68 13.69 -11.97 -2.88
N GLU A 69 14.03 -12.01 -1.59
CA GLU A 69 13.07 -12.12 -0.49
C GLU A 69 12.24 -10.85 -0.26
N ASN A 70 12.64 -9.71 -0.84
CA ASN A 70 11.91 -8.44 -0.75
C ASN A 70 10.94 -8.24 -1.93
N ALA A 71 11.01 -9.09 -2.96
CA ALA A 71 10.10 -9.02 -4.10
C ALA A 71 8.72 -9.55 -3.73
N TYR A 72 7.69 -8.82 -4.16
CA TYR A 72 6.31 -9.28 -4.07
C TYR A 72 6.05 -10.42 -5.09
N PRO A 73 5.17 -11.39 -4.77
CA PRO A 73 4.64 -12.29 -5.79
C PRO A 73 3.96 -11.50 -6.92
N ASP A 74 4.16 -11.91 -8.18
CA ASP A 74 3.64 -11.18 -9.35
C ASP A 74 2.12 -10.95 -9.29
N GLY A 75 1.38 -11.95 -8.81
CA GLY A 75 -0.07 -11.91 -8.66
C GLY A 75 -0.58 -11.29 -7.35
N LEU A 76 0.31 -10.78 -6.49
CA LEU A 76 -0.10 -10.12 -5.26
C LEU A 76 -0.87 -8.84 -5.60
N ARG A 77 -2.01 -8.65 -4.94
CA ARG A 77 -2.85 -7.45 -5.06
C ARG A 77 -2.63 -6.58 -3.83
N ILE A 78 -1.98 -5.43 -4.02
CA ILE A 78 -1.84 -4.42 -2.98
C ILE A 78 -3.00 -3.43 -3.17
N ALA A 79 -4.00 -3.51 -2.31
CA ALA A 79 -5.18 -2.64 -2.39
C ALA A 79 -4.88 -1.31 -1.71
N THR A 80 -5.04 -0.22 -2.43
CA THR A 80 -4.72 1.13 -1.98
C THR A 80 -5.95 2.03 -2.04
N VAL A 81 -6.20 2.78 -0.97
CA VAL A 81 -7.31 3.73 -0.86
C VAL A 81 -6.79 5.03 -0.30
N THR A 82 -7.15 6.15 -0.94
CA THR A 82 -6.85 7.48 -0.41
C THR A 82 -7.76 7.74 0.80
N VAL A 83 -7.16 8.05 1.95
CA VAL A 83 -7.88 8.32 3.19
C VAL A 83 -7.73 9.79 3.62
N PRO A 84 -8.65 10.32 4.45
CA PRO A 84 -8.50 11.66 5.03
C PRO A 84 -7.24 11.81 5.88
N GLN A 85 -6.69 13.03 5.95
CA GLN A 85 -5.40 13.29 6.61
C GLN A 85 -5.37 12.94 8.10
N ASP A 86 -6.48 13.04 8.80
CA ASP A 86 -6.55 12.69 10.23
C ASP A 86 -6.31 11.19 10.49
N VAL A 87 -6.56 10.33 9.50
CA VAL A 87 -6.26 8.89 9.59
C VAL A 87 -4.75 8.63 9.79
N ARG A 88 -3.88 9.57 9.41
CA ARG A 88 -2.43 9.43 9.66
C ARG A 88 -2.05 9.31 11.12
N ALA A 89 -2.80 9.96 12.01
CA ALA A 89 -2.55 9.85 13.44
C ALA A 89 -2.79 8.42 13.96
N LEU A 90 -3.51 7.58 13.19
CA LEU A 90 -3.90 6.22 13.57
C LEU A 90 -2.88 5.14 13.16
N VAL A 91 -1.72 5.51 12.59
CA VAL A 91 -0.67 4.55 12.20
C VAL A 91 -0.37 3.48 13.28
N PRO A 92 -0.25 3.82 14.58
CA PRO A 92 0.00 2.81 15.63
C PRO A 92 -1.10 1.75 15.76
N VAL A 93 -2.34 2.09 15.38
CA VAL A 93 -3.50 1.19 15.41
C VAL A 93 -3.62 0.38 14.10
N LEU A 94 -3.22 0.98 12.98
CA LEU A 94 -3.32 0.38 11.65
C LEU A 94 -2.22 -0.64 11.38
N SER A 95 -0.97 -0.32 11.76
CA SER A 95 0.19 -1.16 11.46
C SER A 95 0.08 -2.60 12.00
N PRO A 96 -0.35 -2.84 13.26
CA PRO A 96 -0.55 -4.20 13.78
C PRO A 96 -1.64 -4.99 13.05
N ARG A 97 -2.53 -4.33 12.30
CA ARG A 97 -3.59 -4.95 11.50
C ARG A 97 -3.17 -5.22 10.05
N GLY A 98 -1.89 -5.00 9.72
CA GLY A 98 -1.37 -5.17 8.36
C GLY A 98 -1.68 -4.01 7.42
N LEU A 99 -2.26 -2.91 7.93
CA LEU A 99 -2.55 -1.72 7.15
C LEU A 99 -1.38 -0.73 7.24
N ARG A 100 -0.87 -0.29 6.08
CA ARG A 100 0.29 0.60 6.00
C ARG A 100 0.06 1.68 4.96
N PHE A 101 0.55 2.87 5.20
CA PHE A 101 0.56 3.88 4.14
C PHE A 101 1.60 3.53 3.07
N PHE A 102 1.33 3.93 1.84
CA PHE A 102 2.11 3.54 0.67
C PHE A 102 3.57 4.01 0.75
N ASP A 103 3.81 5.25 1.16
CA ASP A 103 5.14 5.81 1.43
C ASP A 103 5.94 5.05 2.50
N ASN A 104 5.27 4.59 3.56
CA ASN A 104 5.89 3.75 4.59
C ASN A 104 6.28 2.39 4.01
N LEU A 105 5.45 1.84 3.12
CA LEU A 105 5.71 0.58 2.43
C LEU A 105 6.91 0.75 1.48
N VAL A 106 6.94 1.80 0.66
CA VAL A 106 8.08 2.14 -0.22
C VAL A 106 9.37 2.34 0.57
N THR A 107 9.32 3.14 1.64
CA THR A 107 10.49 3.42 2.50
C THR A 107 11.03 2.14 3.14
N ASN A 108 10.16 1.27 3.62
CA ASN A 108 10.57 0.00 4.22
C ASN A 108 11.18 -0.94 3.17
N ASN A 109 10.58 -1.03 1.99
CA ASN A 109 11.09 -1.85 0.90
C ASN A 109 12.46 -1.37 0.42
N ALA A 110 12.67 -0.05 0.33
CA ALA A 110 13.96 0.53 -0.03
C ALA A 110 15.04 0.21 1.02
N ARG A 111 14.72 0.32 2.31
CA ARG A 111 15.64 -0.03 3.41
C ARG A 111 16.00 -1.51 3.38
N GLU A 112 15.01 -2.37 3.15
CA GLU A 112 15.22 -3.81 3.09
C GLU A 112 16.03 -4.22 1.86
N GLN A 113 15.74 -3.62 0.69
CA GLN A 113 16.53 -3.85 -0.51
C GLN A 113 17.99 -3.44 -0.30
N HIS A 114 18.23 -2.26 0.29
CA HIS A 114 19.58 -1.81 0.62
C HIS A 114 20.30 -2.79 1.56
N ARG A 115 19.60 -3.36 2.55
CA ARG A 115 20.16 -4.38 3.44
C ARG A 115 20.54 -5.66 2.68
N LEU A 116 19.68 -6.11 1.76
CA LEU A 116 19.92 -7.29 0.92
C LEU A 116 21.08 -7.09 -0.06
N ASP A 117 21.24 -5.86 -0.55
CA ASP A 117 22.34 -5.46 -1.45
C ASP A 117 23.69 -5.31 -0.71
N GLY A 118 23.73 -5.58 0.59
CA GLY A 118 24.93 -5.51 1.42
C GLY A 118 25.23 -4.12 1.98
N GLY A 119 24.29 -3.19 1.85
CA GLY A 119 24.36 -1.89 2.50
C GLY A 119 24.21 -2.02 4.01
N GLY A 120 25.18 -1.48 4.76
CA GLY A 120 25.11 -1.43 6.23
C GLY A 120 23.88 -0.64 6.70
N ALA A 121 23.39 -0.92 7.92
CA ALA A 121 22.37 -0.08 8.53
C ALA A 121 22.88 1.37 8.61
N PRO A 122 22.09 2.38 8.22
CA PRO A 122 22.49 3.76 8.44
C PRO A 122 22.74 3.95 9.94
N ALA A 123 23.92 4.50 10.26
CA ALA A 123 24.34 4.81 11.62
C ALA A 123 23.42 5.85 12.28
#